data_AF-A0A2N1KRK3-F1
#
_entry.id   AF-A0A2N1KRK3-F1
#
_cell.length_a   1.000
_cell.length_b   1.000
_cell.length_c   1.000
_cell.angle_alpha   90.00
_cell.angle_beta   90.00
_cell.angle_gamma   90.00
#
_symmetry.space_group_name_H-M   'P 1'
#
loop_
_entity.id
_entity.type
_entity.pdbx_description
1 polymer ?
#
loop_
_entity_poly.entity_id
_entity_poly.type
_entity_poly.pdbx_seq_one_letter_code
_entity_poly.pdbx_strand_id
1 'polypeptide(L)'
;MNSSNPVALASSEKGNLKSYQIERVDEETGAMVAESKFLYLEGHPREYRFNGQNGQFNLYGERILTDSIGKPVTEFSFQPIAYRIFEDTLFTRSEQEVWAEFFFVDSDNCVASLMFNNTSVSELYRMMQPVFYERKTLCDLIITVKPEKVTSKADSGKSWYIARFSYRTGNEELAKEYRDFARDHHLYRAETLTDSALHRIVSKFYNRLPEAELVSLPESPKELASKAA
;
A
#
# COMPACT_ATOMS: atom_id res chain seq x y z
N MET A 1 51.49 37.34 23.41
CA MET A 1 51.81 35.93 23.11
C MET A 1 50.90 35.06 23.94
N ASN A 2 50.39 34.01 23.30
CA ASN A 2 49.46 32.98 23.78
C ASN A 2 48.01 33.40 24.06
N SER A 3 47.01 32.66 23.60
CA SER A 3 46.88 31.69 22.51
C SER A 3 45.38 31.50 22.35
N SER A 4 44.92 31.59 21.11
CA SER A 4 43.55 31.40 20.69
C SER A 4 43.03 30.03 21.12
N ASN A 5 41.91 29.99 21.84
CA ASN A 5 41.12 28.77 22.01
C ASN A 5 40.50 28.40 20.66
N PRO A 6 40.79 27.23 20.07
CA PRO A 6 39.97 26.74 18.97
C PRO A 6 38.67 26.18 19.55
N VAL A 7 37.56 26.79 19.14
CA VAL A 7 36.21 26.23 19.29
C VAL A 7 36.24 24.83 18.70
N ALA A 8 36.01 23.82 19.53
CA ALA A 8 35.82 22.45 19.11
C ALA A 8 34.60 22.41 18.19
N LEU A 9 34.85 22.28 16.89
CA LEU A 9 33.85 22.00 15.88
C LEU A 9 33.21 20.66 16.28
N ALA A 10 31.94 20.69 16.65
CA ALA A 10 31.16 19.50 16.92
C ALA A 10 31.29 18.56 15.73
N SER A 11 31.92 17.42 15.98
CA SER A 11 32.01 16.29 15.06
C SER A 11 30.59 15.89 14.66
N SER A 12 30.23 16.09 13.39
CA SER A 12 28.96 15.59 12.86
C SER A 12 29.00 14.07 12.94
N GLU A 13 28.19 13.48 13.82
CA GLU A 13 27.81 12.09 13.67
C GLU A 13 27.08 11.99 12.33
N LYS A 14 27.77 11.46 11.30
CA LYS A 14 27.11 10.96 10.10
C LYS A 14 26.27 9.77 10.53
N GLY A 15 25.06 10.03 11.04
CA GLY A 15 24.07 9.02 11.31
C GLY A 15 23.88 8.20 10.04
N ASN A 16 24.05 6.89 10.14
CA ASN A 16 23.89 6.00 9.01
C ASN A 16 22.40 6.04 8.61
N LEU A 17 22.08 6.79 7.55
CA LEU A 17 20.71 6.92 7.05
C LEU A 17 20.15 5.54 6.74
N LYS A 18 18.88 5.32 7.12
CA LYS A 18 18.18 4.13 6.65
C LYS A 18 18.04 4.20 5.13
N SER A 19 17.93 3.05 4.48
CA SER A 19 17.89 2.97 3.01
C SER A 19 16.76 3.81 2.39
N TYR A 20 15.66 4.00 3.11
CA TYR A 20 14.51 4.79 2.68
C TYR A 20 14.59 6.28 3.09
N GLN A 21 15.68 6.74 3.72
CA GLN A 21 15.84 8.12 4.18
C GLN A 21 16.74 8.94 3.26
N ILE A 22 16.49 10.25 3.24
CA ILE A 22 17.32 11.27 2.61
C ILE A 22 17.58 12.40 3.60
N GLU A 23 18.65 13.14 3.36
CA GLU A 23 18.97 14.37 4.08
C GLU A 23 18.33 15.57 3.39
N ARG A 24 17.64 16.41 4.16
CA ARG A 24 17.10 17.70 3.73
C ARG A 24 17.49 18.79 4.73
N VAL A 25 17.65 20.02 4.24
CA VAL A 25 17.79 21.20 5.10
C VAL A 25 16.40 21.62 5.54
N ASP A 26 16.18 21.66 6.85
CA ASP A 26 14.99 22.25 7.44
C ASP A 26 15.02 23.77 7.20
N GLU A 27 13.98 24.30 6.55
CA GLU A 27 13.95 25.70 6.07
C GLU A 27 13.79 26.72 7.23
N GLU A 28 13.26 26.31 8.38
CA GLU A 28 13.05 27.19 9.53
C GLU A 28 14.30 27.28 10.41
N THR A 29 14.97 26.14 10.62
CA THR A 29 16.10 26.01 11.55
C THR A 29 17.46 26.00 10.85
N GLY A 30 17.51 25.74 9.54
CA GLY A 30 18.74 25.54 8.78
C GLY A 30 19.48 24.24 9.12
N ALA A 31 18.90 23.36 9.94
CA ALA A 31 19.50 22.11 10.35
C ALA A 31 19.34 21.01 9.28
N MET A 32 20.30 20.10 9.20
CA MET A 32 20.16 18.88 8.40
C MET A 32 19.23 17.91 9.13
N VAL A 33 18.15 17.48 8.48
CA VAL A 33 17.21 16.49 9.01
C VAL A 33 17.15 15.28 8.09
N ALA A 34 17.00 14.08 8.67
CA ALA A 34 16.74 12.87 7.92
C ALA A 34 15.23 12.70 7.75
N GLU A 35 14.75 12.70 6.50
CA GLU A 35 13.34 12.50 6.16
C GLU A 35 13.15 11.22 5.33
N SER A 36 11.93 10.66 5.36
CA SER A 36 11.57 9.53 4.51
C SER A 36 11.49 9.99 3.05
N LYS A 37 12.04 9.19 2.13
CA LYS A 37 11.81 9.34 0.68
C LYS A 37 10.35 9.15 0.32
N PHE A 38 9.64 8.31 1.08
CA PHE A 38 8.26 7.94 0.81
C PHE A 38 7.30 8.75 1.68
N LEU A 39 6.36 9.41 1.01
CA LEU A 39 5.25 10.11 1.64
C LEU A 39 4.15 9.11 1.98
N TYR A 40 3.82 9.00 3.26
CA TYR A 40 2.76 8.12 3.74
C TYR A 40 1.99 8.78 4.87
N LEU A 41 0.69 8.98 4.66
CA LEU A 41 -0.24 9.26 5.74
C LEU A 41 -0.71 7.92 6.30
N GLU A 42 -0.24 7.56 7.48
CA GLU A 42 -0.50 6.25 8.08
C GLU A 42 -2.01 5.94 8.15
N GLY A 43 -2.38 4.73 7.72
CA GLY A 43 -3.79 4.32 7.58
C GLY A 43 -4.54 4.91 6.37
N HIS A 44 -3.97 5.88 5.67
CA HIS A 44 -4.58 6.56 4.52
C HIS A 44 -3.64 6.56 3.30
N PRO A 45 -3.26 5.38 2.76
CA PRO A 45 -2.46 5.31 1.55
C PRO A 45 -3.21 5.97 0.38
N ARG A 46 -2.47 6.53 -0.57
CA ARG A 46 -3.03 7.09 -1.79
C ARG A 46 -3.83 6.02 -2.53
N GLU A 47 -5.08 6.32 -2.88
CA GLU A 47 -5.99 5.30 -3.37
C GLU A 47 -5.95 5.14 -4.89
N TYR A 48 -5.53 3.97 -5.35
CA TYR A 48 -5.70 3.51 -6.72
C TYR A 48 -6.85 2.50 -6.78
N ARG A 49 -7.73 2.62 -7.77
CA ARG A 49 -8.81 1.65 -8.00
C ARG A 49 -8.74 1.07 -9.40
N PHE A 50 -9.02 -0.22 -9.49
CA PHE A 50 -9.36 -0.89 -10.74
C PHE A 50 -10.89 -0.96 -10.87
N ASN A 51 -11.45 -0.35 -11.92
CA ASN A 51 -12.88 -0.39 -12.17
C ASN A 51 -13.25 -1.58 -13.08
N GLY A 52 -13.82 -2.64 -12.49
CA GLY A 52 -14.25 -3.83 -13.23
C GLY A 52 -15.42 -3.61 -14.20
N GLN A 53 -16.09 -2.45 -14.20
CA GLN A 53 -17.17 -2.17 -15.15
C GLN A 53 -16.64 -1.69 -16.50
N ASN A 54 -15.57 -0.87 -16.50
CA ASN A 54 -15.03 -0.24 -17.70
C ASN A 54 -13.55 -0.56 -17.97
N GLY A 55 -12.90 -1.30 -17.07
CA GLY A 55 -11.50 -1.70 -17.19
C GLY A 55 -10.50 -0.59 -16.94
N GLN A 56 -10.90 0.56 -16.38
CA GLN A 56 -10.02 1.69 -16.17
C GLN A 56 -9.40 1.69 -14.77
N PHE A 57 -8.18 2.22 -14.67
CA PHE A 57 -7.57 2.59 -13.40
C PHE A 57 -7.85 4.06 -13.09
N ASN A 58 -8.11 4.36 -11.84
CA ASN A 58 -8.34 5.73 -11.38
C ASN A 58 -7.71 5.99 -10.01
N LEU A 59 -7.50 7.27 -9.73
CA LEU A 59 -7.10 7.78 -8.44
C LEU A 59 -8.34 8.25 -7.67
N TYR A 60 -8.48 7.80 -6.42
CA TYR A 60 -9.58 8.15 -5.50
C TYR A 60 -11.00 7.91 -6.03
N GLY A 61 -11.19 7.03 -7.03
CA GLY A 61 -12.51 6.80 -7.63
C GLY A 61 -12.90 7.78 -8.73
N GLU A 62 -12.13 8.84 -8.95
CA GLU A 62 -12.56 9.98 -9.76
C GLU A 62 -11.63 10.22 -10.96
N ARG A 63 -10.33 10.33 -10.72
CA ARG A 63 -9.36 10.72 -11.75
C ARG A 63 -8.86 9.51 -12.51
N ILE A 64 -9.34 9.30 -13.74
CA ILE A 64 -8.84 8.26 -14.63
C ILE A 64 -7.34 8.47 -14.85
N LEU A 65 -6.56 7.39 -14.74
CA LEU A 65 -5.14 7.41 -15.03
C LEU A 65 -4.93 7.39 -16.54
N THR A 66 -4.09 8.31 -17.03
CA THR A 66 -3.77 8.43 -18.45
C THR A 66 -2.28 8.27 -18.71
N ASP A 67 -1.93 7.86 -19.92
CA ASP A 67 -0.59 7.89 -20.44
C ASP A 67 -0.13 9.33 -20.75
N SER A 68 1.10 9.47 -21.26
CA SER A 68 1.70 10.77 -21.59
C SER A 68 1.00 11.53 -22.71
N ILE A 69 0.12 10.87 -23.48
CA ILE A 69 -0.67 11.49 -24.55
C ILE A 69 -2.15 11.65 -24.17
N GLY A 70 -2.49 11.45 -22.89
CA GLY A 70 -3.82 11.69 -22.34
C GLY A 70 -4.84 10.56 -22.57
N LYS A 71 -4.42 9.37 -23.01
CA LYS A 71 -5.32 8.22 -23.15
C LYS A 71 -5.35 7.38 -21.87
N PRO A 72 -6.49 6.76 -21.50
CA PRO A 72 -6.54 5.87 -20.35
C PRO A 72 -5.46 4.78 -20.41
N VAL A 73 -4.76 4.57 -19.30
CA VAL A 73 -3.73 3.52 -19.22
C VAL A 73 -4.35 2.15 -19.46
N THR A 74 -3.68 1.33 -20.26
CA THR A 74 -4.12 -0.03 -20.62
C THR A 74 -3.43 -1.12 -19.80
N GLU A 75 -2.43 -0.74 -19.02
CA GLU A 75 -1.76 -1.60 -18.06
C GLU A 75 -1.28 -0.77 -16.87
N PHE A 76 -1.18 -1.40 -15.71
CA PHE A 76 -0.67 -0.78 -14.49
C PHE A 76 0.41 -1.67 -13.88
N SER A 77 1.63 -1.14 -13.73
CA SER A 77 2.76 -1.90 -13.20
C SER A 77 3.27 -1.31 -11.90
N PHE A 78 3.53 -2.15 -10.91
CA PHE A 78 4.01 -1.75 -9.59
C PHE A 78 4.82 -2.86 -8.93
N GLN A 79 5.70 -2.48 -8.00
CA GLN A 79 6.41 -3.42 -7.13
C GLN A 79 5.82 -3.31 -5.72
N PRO A 80 5.18 -4.36 -5.18
CA PRO A 80 4.59 -4.30 -3.84
C PRO A 80 5.62 -4.10 -2.74
N ILE A 81 5.29 -3.25 -1.78
CA ILE A 81 5.94 -3.18 -0.45
C ILE A 81 5.36 -4.29 0.43
N ALA A 82 4.03 -4.38 0.46
CA ALA A 82 3.27 -5.33 1.25
C ALA A 82 1.97 -5.68 0.53
N TYR A 83 1.36 -6.79 0.93
CA TYR A 83 0.06 -7.21 0.42
C TYR A 83 -0.69 -8.08 1.44
N ARG A 84 -2.00 -8.19 1.24
CA ARG A 84 -2.84 -9.19 1.91
C ARG A 84 -3.94 -9.68 0.97
N ILE A 85 -4.40 -10.91 1.21
CA ILE A 85 -5.60 -11.49 0.65
C ILE A 85 -6.50 -11.92 1.80
N PHE A 86 -7.74 -11.45 1.81
CA PHE A 86 -8.67 -11.63 2.93
C PHE A 86 -10.11 -11.65 2.43
N GLU A 87 -11.02 -12.13 3.27
CA GLU A 87 -12.45 -12.10 3.02
C GLU A 87 -13.12 -11.09 3.93
N ASP A 88 -13.95 -10.23 3.35
CA ASP A 88 -14.72 -9.26 4.13
C ASP A 88 -15.86 -8.64 3.32
N THR A 89 -16.78 -7.98 4.02
CA THR A 89 -17.85 -7.17 3.45
C THR A 89 -17.47 -5.69 3.53
N LEU A 90 -16.89 -5.17 2.45
CA LEU A 90 -16.35 -3.80 2.39
C LEU A 90 -17.22 -2.85 1.55
N PHE A 91 -17.01 -1.54 1.73
CA PHE A 91 -17.55 -0.49 0.87
C PHE A 91 -19.08 -0.57 0.66
N THR A 92 -19.82 -0.74 1.76
CA THR A 92 -21.29 -0.84 1.81
C THR A 92 -21.90 -1.95 0.93
N ARG A 93 -21.09 -2.92 0.50
CA ARG A 93 -21.58 -4.12 -0.18
C ARG A 93 -22.36 -5.00 0.80
N SER A 94 -23.28 -5.80 0.27
CA SER A 94 -24.07 -6.75 1.05
C SER A 94 -23.45 -8.15 1.10
N GLU A 95 -22.51 -8.44 0.21
CA GLU A 95 -21.89 -9.75 0.06
C GLU A 95 -20.44 -9.74 0.53
N GLN A 96 -20.05 -10.82 1.21
CA GLN A 96 -18.66 -11.07 1.55
C GLN A 96 -17.90 -11.45 0.28
N GLU A 97 -16.77 -10.78 0.05
CA GLU A 97 -15.94 -11.01 -1.13
C GLU A 97 -14.51 -11.34 -0.70
N VAL A 98 -13.78 -12.04 -1.58
CA VAL A 98 -12.33 -12.19 -1.45
C VAL A 98 -11.68 -10.95 -2.06
N TRP A 99 -10.87 -10.26 -1.25
CA TRP A 99 -10.10 -9.08 -1.61
C TRP A 99 -8.62 -9.40 -1.65
N ALA A 100 -7.92 -8.86 -2.65
CA ALA A 100 -6.47 -8.73 -2.64
C ALA A 100 -6.14 -7.23 -2.57
N GLU A 101 -5.36 -6.84 -1.56
CA GLU A 101 -4.89 -5.48 -1.36
C GLU A 101 -3.38 -5.43 -1.44
N PHE A 102 -2.87 -4.54 -2.28
CA PHE A 102 -1.44 -4.27 -2.45
C PHE A 102 -1.11 -2.88 -1.95
N PHE A 103 0.02 -2.75 -1.25
CA PHE A 103 0.65 -1.48 -0.91
C PHE A 103 1.92 -1.33 -1.75
N PHE A 104 2.12 -0.18 -2.36
CA PHE A 104 3.28 0.11 -3.22
C PHE A 104 3.65 1.59 -3.14
N VAL A 105 4.84 1.97 -3.61
CA VAL A 105 5.21 3.38 -3.80
C VAL A 105 4.95 3.76 -5.26
N ASP A 106 4.22 4.85 -5.48
CA ASP A 106 3.93 5.35 -6.82
C ASP A 106 5.05 6.25 -7.38
N SER A 107 4.84 6.83 -8.56
CA SER A 107 5.82 7.69 -9.23
C SER A 107 6.11 9.00 -8.49
N ASP A 108 5.23 9.41 -7.57
CA ASP A 108 5.38 10.63 -6.78
C ASP A 108 5.95 10.33 -5.38
N ASN A 109 6.54 9.14 -5.22
CA ASN A 109 7.03 8.60 -3.96
C ASN A 109 5.95 8.54 -2.86
N CYS A 110 4.68 8.38 -3.22
CA CYS A 110 3.61 8.21 -2.24
C CYS A 110 3.30 6.74 -2.03
N VAL A 111 3.16 6.33 -0.77
CA VAL A 111 2.61 5.01 -0.44
C VAL A 111 1.15 4.97 -0.86
N ALA A 112 0.83 4.02 -1.71
CA ALA A 112 -0.44 3.85 -2.36
C ALA A 112 -1.01 2.44 -2.11
N SER A 113 -2.33 2.31 -2.22
CA SER A 113 -3.04 1.04 -2.16
C SER A 113 -3.82 0.78 -3.45
N LEU A 114 -3.80 -0.47 -3.93
CA LEU A 114 -4.60 -0.95 -5.05
C LEU A 114 -5.26 -2.27 -4.68
N MET A 115 -6.57 -2.33 -4.86
CA MET A 115 -7.38 -3.50 -4.50
C MET A 115 -8.04 -4.17 -5.69
N PHE A 116 -8.17 -5.49 -5.59
CA PHE A 116 -8.90 -6.35 -6.51
C PHE A 116 -9.82 -7.27 -5.74
N ASN A 117 -10.89 -7.73 -6.38
CA ASN A 117 -11.83 -8.68 -5.79
C ASN A 117 -12.24 -9.80 -6.76
N ASN A 118 -12.91 -10.82 -6.22
CA ASN A 118 -13.59 -11.88 -6.98
C ASN A 118 -12.71 -12.52 -8.07
N THR A 119 -13.16 -12.51 -9.32
CA THR A 119 -12.48 -13.17 -10.44
C THR A 119 -11.05 -12.65 -10.64
N SER A 120 -10.80 -11.36 -10.39
CA SER A 120 -9.45 -10.80 -10.45
C SER A 120 -8.54 -11.43 -9.39
N VAL A 121 -9.04 -11.71 -8.18
CA VAL A 121 -8.25 -12.41 -7.16
C VAL A 121 -8.00 -13.87 -7.56
N SER A 122 -8.93 -14.53 -8.25
CA SER A 122 -8.68 -15.87 -8.81
C SER A 122 -7.53 -15.87 -9.82
N GLU A 123 -7.43 -14.83 -10.65
CA GLU A 123 -6.30 -14.66 -11.58
C GLU A 123 -4.98 -14.40 -10.86
N LEU A 124 -5.01 -13.63 -9.77
CA LEU A 124 -3.84 -13.45 -8.92
C LEU A 124 -3.35 -14.78 -8.34
N TYR A 125 -4.26 -15.62 -7.80
CA TYR A 125 -3.89 -16.96 -7.30
C TYR A 125 -3.22 -17.82 -8.37
N ARG A 126 -3.71 -17.77 -9.62
CA ARG A 126 -3.11 -18.49 -10.75
C ARG A 126 -1.67 -18.02 -11.02
N MET A 127 -1.41 -16.72 -10.90
CA MET A 127 -0.07 -16.14 -11.03
C MET A 127 0.83 -16.50 -9.83
N MET A 128 0.28 -16.57 -8.61
CA MET A 128 1.06 -16.87 -7.40
C MET A 128 1.64 -18.29 -7.40
N GLN A 129 0.99 -19.24 -8.06
CA GLN A 129 1.44 -20.64 -8.08
C GLN A 129 2.87 -20.81 -8.65
N PRO A 130 3.21 -20.34 -9.87
CA PRO A 130 4.59 -20.43 -10.36
C PRO A 130 5.58 -19.59 -9.53
N VAL A 131 5.18 -18.41 -9.04
CA VAL A 131 6.01 -17.55 -8.17
C VAL A 131 6.45 -18.29 -6.90
N PHE A 132 5.55 -19.08 -6.31
CA PHE A 132 5.86 -19.89 -5.13
C PHE A 132 6.98 -20.90 -5.42
N TYR A 133 6.94 -21.57 -6.58
CA TYR A 133 7.97 -22.53 -6.98
C TYR A 133 9.31 -21.86 -7.36
N GLU A 134 9.32 -20.56 -7.62
CA GLU A 134 10.54 -19.75 -7.74
C GLU A 134 11.13 -19.33 -6.38
N ARG A 135 10.51 -19.71 -5.25
CA ARG A 135 10.88 -19.25 -3.89
C ARG A 135 10.84 -17.72 -3.74
N LYS A 136 9.97 -17.06 -4.48
CA LYS A 136 9.74 -15.61 -4.40
C LYS A 136 8.40 -15.31 -3.75
N THR A 137 8.26 -14.08 -3.27
CA THR A 137 7.00 -13.49 -2.82
C THR A 137 6.55 -12.42 -3.80
N LEU A 138 5.29 -11.95 -3.70
CA LEU A 138 4.81 -10.85 -4.55
C LEU A 138 5.62 -9.55 -4.36
N CYS A 139 6.26 -9.35 -3.19
CA CYS A 139 7.12 -8.19 -2.93
C CYS A 139 8.46 -8.24 -3.69
N ASP A 140 8.85 -9.40 -4.22
CA ASP A 140 10.08 -9.58 -5.00
C ASP A 140 9.86 -9.39 -6.51
N LEU A 141 8.65 -8.95 -6.91
CA LEU A 141 8.21 -8.88 -8.30
C LEU A 141 7.78 -7.46 -8.68
N ILE A 142 7.95 -7.14 -9.96
CA ILE A 142 7.13 -6.11 -10.61
C ILE A 142 5.92 -6.83 -11.21
N ILE A 143 4.74 -6.50 -10.68
CA ILE A 143 3.46 -7.02 -11.13
C ILE A 143 2.87 -6.05 -12.15
N THR A 144 2.45 -6.57 -13.29
CA THR A 144 1.73 -5.83 -14.32
C THR A 144 0.30 -6.34 -14.39
N VAL A 145 -0.65 -5.41 -14.36
CA VAL A 145 -2.08 -5.69 -14.41
C VAL A 145 -2.66 -5.16 -15.71
N LYS A 146 -3.34 -6.04 -16.46
CA LYS A 146 -4.03 -5.71 -17.71
C LYS A 146 -5.54 -5.95 -17.58
N PRO A 147 -6.39 -4.96 -17.87
CA PRO A 147 -7.83 -5.16 -17.96
C PRO A 147 -8.17 -6.07 -19.14
N GLU A 148 -8.96 -7.12 -18.91
CA GLU A 148 -9.50 -7.97 -19.97
C GLU A 148 -11.02 -8.01 -19.88
N LYS A 149 -11.69 -7.70 -21.00
CA LYS A 149 -13.14 -7.80 -21.10
C LYS A 149 -13.55 -9.27 -21.22
N VAL A 150 -14.41 -9.71 -20.31
CA VAL A 150 -15.01 -11.06 -20.31
C VAL A 150 -16.53 -10.94 -20.38
N THR A 151 -17.17 -11.97 -20.93
CA THR A 151 -18.62 -12.08 -21.03
C THR A 151 -19.14 -13.19 -20.12
N SER A 152 -20.35 -13.01 -19.58
CA SER A 152 -20.99 -14.08 -18.80
C SER A 152 -21.27 -15.28 -19.68
N LYS A 153 -20.96 -16.47 -19.18
CA LYS A 153 -21.34 -17.74 -19.82
C LYS A 153 -22.86 -17.97 -19.79
N ALA A 154 -23.56 -17.38 -18.81
CA ALA A 154 -25.01 -17.53 -18.64
C ALA A 154 -25.81 -16.46 -19.41
N ASP A 155 -25.21 -15.31 -19.69
CA ASP A 155 -25.88 -14.18 -20.36
C ASP A 155 -24.87 -13.43 -21.23
N SER A 156 -24.86 -13.69 -22.53
CA SER A 156 -23.91 -13.10 -23.48
C SER A 156 -24.02 -11.56 -23.59
N GLY A 157 -25.10 -10.95 -23.10
CA GLY A 157 -25.26 -9.50 -23.03
C GLY A 157 -24.51 -8.85 -21.87
N LYS A 158 -24.11 -9.62 -20.85
CA LYS A 158 -23.39 -9.12 -19.68
C LYS A 158 -21.88 -9.29 -19.88
N SER A 159 -21.16 -8.18 -19.80
CA SER A 159 -19.70 -8.16 -19.84
C SER A 159 -19.13 -7.28 -18.73
N TRP A 160 -17.99 -7.68 -18.20
CA TRP A 160 -17.20 -6.89 -17.25
C TRP A 160 -15.72 -7.06 -17.57
N TYR A 161 -14.89 -6.31 -16.86
CA TYR A 161 -13.44 -6.39 -16.94
C TYR A 161 -12.87 -7.09 -15.71
N ILE A 162 -11.93 -7.98 -15.96
CA ILE A 162 -11.12 -8.63 -14.93
C ILE A 162 -9.66 -8.18 -15.06
N ALA A 163 -8.92 -8.29 -13.96
CA ALA A 163 -7.49 -8.02 -13.95
C ALA A 163 -6.70 -9.29 -14.34
N ARG A 164 -5.95 -9.23 -15.43
CA ARG A 164 -4.95 -10.23 -15.79
C ARG A 164 -3.60 -9.82 -15.23
N PHE A 165 -2.98 -10.71 -14.49
CA PHE A 165 -1.69 -10.47 -13.86
C PHE A 165 -0.58 -11.16 -14.63
N SER A 166 0.49 -10.42 -14.88
CA SER A 166 1.80 -10.94 -15.27
C SER A 166 2.87 -10.37 -14.37
N TYR A 167 4.05 -10.98 -14.37
CA TYR A 167 5.14 -10.54 -13.52
C TYR A 167 6.50 -10.68 -14.18
N ARG A 168 7.46 -9.93 -13.65
CA ARG A 168 8.90 -10.12 -13.83
C ARG A 168 9.60 -9.95 -12.48
N THR A 169 10.85 -10.39 -12.39
CA THR A 169 11.69 -10.12 -11.21
C THR A 169 11.74 -8.61 -10.96
N GLY A 170 11.52 -8.22 -9.70
CA GLY A 170 11.58 -6.83 -9.27
C GLY A 170 13.01 -6.32 -9.11
N ASN A 171 13.13 -5.05 -8.73
CA ASN A 171 14.41 -4.45 -8.37
C ASN A 171 14.74 -4.83 -6.91
N GLU A 172 15.91 -5.46 -6.69
CA GLU A 172 16.29 -6.02 -5.38
C GLU A 172 16.66 -4.92 -4.37
N GLU A 173 17.33 -3.85 -4.82
CA GLU A 173 17.68 -2.70 -3.99
C GLU A 173 16.42 -1.99 -3.51
N LEU A 174 15.46 -1.78 -4.41
CA LEU A 174 14.16 -1.18 -4.10
C LEU A 174 13.33 -2.09 -3.18
N ALA A 175 13.36 -3.40 -3.40
CA ALA A 175 12.73 -4.35 -2.50
C ALA A 175 13.34 -4.26 -1.10
N LYS A 176 14.67 -4.09 -0.99
CA LYS A 176 15.33 -3.87 0.30
C LYS A 176 14.88 -2.56 0.94
N GLU A 177 14.81 -1.48 0.18
CA GLU A 177 14.36 -0.17 0.66
C GLU A 177 12.92 -0.22 1.18
N TYR A 178 12.02 -0.85 0.43
CA TYR A 178 10.63 -1.09 0.82
C TYR A 178 10.52 -1.93 2.09
N ARG A 179 11.34 -2.98 2.22
CA ARG A 179 11.38 -3.82 3.42
C ARG A 179 11.89 -3.06 4.64
N ASP A 180 12.88 -2.19 4.47
CA ASP A 180 13.40 -1.37 5.56
C ASP A 180 12.34 -0.34 5.98
N PHE A 181 11.66 0.32 5.02
CA PHE A 181 10.55 1.24 5.29
C PHE A 181 9.40 0.57 6.06
N ALA A 182 8.96 -0.60 5.61
CA ALA A 182 7.84 -1.32 6.19
C ALA A 182 8.12 -1.97 7.56
N ARG A 183 9.39 -2.00 8.00
CA ARG A 183 9.74 -2.37 9.38
C ARG A 183 9.48 -1.24 10.36
N ASP A 184 9.53 0.00 9.88
CA ASP A 184 9.43 1.20 10.69
C ASP A 184 8.06 1.89 10.58
N HIS A 185 7.20 1.47 9.64
CA HIS A 185 5.88 2.06 9.40
C HIS A 185 4.80 0.97 9.26
N HIS A 186 3.62 1.19 9.85
CA HIS A 186 2.51 0.26 9.73
C HIS A 186 1.79 0.42 8.40
N LEU A 187 1.85 -0.60 7.55
CA LEU A 187 1.20 -0.57 6.25
C LEU A 187 -0.20 -1.13 6.33
N TYR A 188 -1.18 -0.24 6.45
CA TYR A 188 -2.59 -0.57 6.42
C TYR A 188 -3.43 0.55 5.80
N ARG A 189 -4.69 0.23 5.50
CA ARG A 189 -5.73 1.18 5.12
C ARG A 189 -6.84 1.08 6.16
N ALA A 190 -7.15 2.18 6.83
CA ALA A 190 -8.09 2.22 7.95
C ALA A 190 -9.48 1.73 7.54
N GLU A 191 -9.95 2.14 6.37
CA GLU A 191 -11.27 1.77 5.83
C GLU A 191 -11.45 0.27 5.56
N THR A 192 -10.35 -0.48 5.44
CA THR A 192 -10.35 -1.91 5.14
C THR A 192 -9.83 -2.74 6.31
N LEU A 193 -9.58 -2.12 7.46
CA LEU A 193 -9.19 -2.78 8.69
C LEU A 193 -10.42 -2.96 9.58
N THR A 194 -11.15 -4.04 9.34
CA THR A 194 -12.36 -4.40 10.08
C THR A 194 -12.10 -5.59 11.00
N ASP A 195 -12.92 -5.72 12.05
CA ASP A 195 -12.87 -6.90 12.94
C ASP A 195 -13.39 -8.17 12.26
N SER A 196 -14.18 -8.03 11.18
CA SER A 196 -14.75 -9.14 10.41
C SER A 196 -13.79 -9.72 9.35
N ALA A 197 -12.67 -9.05 9.07
CA ALA A 197 -11.74 -9.46 8.03
C ALA A 197 -11.08 -10.82 8.33
N LEU A 198 -11.33 -11.81 7.47
CA LEU A 198 -10.71 -13.14 7.55
C LEU A 198 -9.49 -13.22 6.63
N HIS A 199 -8.30 -13.11 7.20
CA HIS A 199 -7.06 -13.11 6.43
C HIS A 199 -6.68 -14.52 5.94
N ARG A 200 -6.47 -14.66 4.62
CA ARG A 200 -6.01 -15.89 3.97
C ARG A 200 -4.51 -15.91 3.74
N ILE A 201 -3.97 -14.82 3.20
CA ILE A 201 -2.54 -14.65 2.92
C ILE A 201 -2.14 -13.25 3.35
N VAL A 202 -1.06 -13.13 4.11
CA VAL A 202 -0.53 -11.86 4.56
C VAL A 202 0.96 -11.84 4.29
N SER A 203 1.43 -10.79 3.62
CA SER A 203 2.87 -10.59 3.43
C SER A 203 3.55 -10.30 4.77
N LYS A 204 4.84 -10.64 4.89
CA LYS A 204 5.61 -10.41 6.12
C LYS A 204 5.60 -8.95 6.60
N PHE A 205 5.46 -8.01 5.67
CA PHE A 205 5.58 -6.57 5.92
C PHE A 205 4.24 -5.85 5.95
N TYR A 206 3.13 -6.57 5.79
CA TYR A 206 1.82 -6.03 6.13
C TYR A 206 1.70 -6.02 7.66
N ASN A 207 1.48 -4.85 8.23
CA ASN A 207 1.39 -4.69 9.68
C ASN A 207 0.13 -3.89 10.02
N ARG A 208 -0.88 -4.59 10.54
CA ARG A 208 -2.01 -3.96 11.25
C ARG A 208 -1.45 -3.55 12.61
N LEU A 209 -1.66 -2.29 13.01
CA LEU A 209 -1.25 -1.65 14.28
C LEU A 209 -0.79 -2.63 15.39
N PRO A 210 0.32 -2.36 16.09
CA PRO A 210 0.78 -3.22 17.18
C PRO A 210 -0.35 -3.41 18.19
N GLU A 211 -0.54 -4.64 18.68
CA GLU A 211 -1.69 -5.08 19.47
C GLU A 211 -1.76 -4.49 20.90
N ALA A 212 -1.39 -3.22 21.08
CA ALA A 212 -1.50 -2.51 22.35
C ALA A 212 -1.62 -0.99 22.14
N GLU A 213 -2.63 -0.55 21.39
CA GLU A 213 -3.16 0.82 21.50
C GLU A 213 -4.62 0.84 20.99
N LEU A 214 -5.44 -0.04 21.56
CA LEU A 214 -6.88 0.27 21.69
C LEU A 214 -6.96 1.48 22.61
N VAL A 215 -6.79 2.69 22.05
CA VAL A 215 -7.16 3.92 22.72
C VAL A 215 -8.64 3.75 23.06
N SER A 216 -8.94 3.49 24.33
CA SER A 216 -10.30 3.52 24.82
C SER A 216 -10.82 4.92 24.52
N LEU A 217 -11.70 5.03 23.52
CA LEU A 217 -12.47 6.25 23.34
C LEU A 217 -13.16 6.54 24.68
N PRO A 218 -13.11 7.79 25.18
CA PRO A 218 -13.80 8.12 26.42
C PRO A 218 -15.26 7.70 26.28
N GLU A 219 -15.78 6.95 27.26
CA GLU A 219 -17.17 6.50 27.29
C GLU A 219 -18.09 7.67 26.94
N SER A 220 -19.08 7.42 26.08
CA SER A 220 -20.00 8.47 25.69
C SER A 220 -20.73 9.02 26.92
N PRO A 221 -21.09 10.31 27.00
CA PRO A 221 -21.79 10.89 28.15
C PRO A 221 -23.10 10.17 28.53
N LYS A 222 -23.66 9.37 27.61
CA LYS A 222 -24.85 8.53 27.86
C LYS A 222 -24.55 7.30 28.73
N GLU A 223 -23.33 6.78 28.72
CA GLU A 223 -22.93 5.63 29.53
C GLU A 223 -22.54 6.02 30.96
N LEU A 224 -22.02 7.24 31.18
CA LEU A 224 -21.82 7.76 32.54
C LEU A 224 -23.16 7.98 33.27
N ALA A 225 -24.22 8.32 32.55
CA ALA A 225 -25.53 8.58 33.16
C ALA A 225 -26.28 7.29 33.57
N SER A 226 -25.99 6.14 32.95
CA SER A 226 -26.66 4.88 33.30
C SER A 226 -26.00 4.15 34.48
N LYS A 227 -24.73 4.46 34.78
CA LYS A 227 -24.01 3.91 35.94
C LYS A 227 -24.17 4.73 37.22
N ALA A 228 -24.80 5.92 37.13
CA ALA A 228 -25.02 6.83 38.25
C ALA A 228 -26.48 6.83 38.77
N ALA A 229 -27.32 5.89 38.30
CA ALA A 229 -28.72 5.72 38.70
C ALA A 229 -28.93 4.43 39.49
#